data_AF-A0A7W1FGT6-F1
#
_entry.id   AF-A0A7W1FGT6-F1
#
_cell.length_a   1.000
_cell.length_b   1.000
_cell.length_c   1.000
_cell.angle_alpha   90.00
_cell.angle_beta   90.00
_cell.angle_gamma   90.00
#
_symmetry.space_group_name_H-M   'P 1'
#
loop_
_entity.id
_entity.type
_entity.pdbx_description
1 polymer ?
#
loop_
_entity_poly.entity_id
_entity_poly.type
_entity_poly.pdbx_seq_one_letter_code
_entity_poly.pdbx_strand_id
1 'polypeptide(L)'
;MLEKLAQIERNYEELTAQISSPEIMLDMSAYAKTMKQHRSLEEIVVKYREVKRMQEELADARELFDTADAEDMREMAQMEIAEIEEKLPPAEEELKVLLLQKDPN
;
A
#
# COMPACT_ATOMS: atom_id res chain seq x y z
N MET A 1 0.95 -14.18 -1.11
CA MET A 1 0.82 -12.83 -1.72
C MET A 1 1.10 -11.74 -0.70
N LEU A 2 0.31 -11.66 0.39
CA LEU A 2 0.48 -10.66 1.44
C LEU A 2 1.89 -10.66 2.07
N GLU A 3 2.45 -11.83 2.39
CA GLU A 3 3.83 -11.94 2.91
C GLU A 3 4.87 -11.36 1.93
N LYS A 4 4.69 -11.57 0.62
CA LYS A 4 5.58 -11.05 -0.42
C LYS A 4 5.48 -9.52 -0.51
N LEU A 5 4.26 -8.97 -0.42
CA LEU A 5 4.03 -7.53 -0.41
C LEU A 5 4.61 -6.87 0.84
N ALA A 6 4.43 -7.48 2.01
CA ALA A 6 5.04 -7.02 3.26
C ALA A 6 6.57 -7.03 3.20
N GLN A 7 7.18 -8.05 2.56
CA GLN A 7 8.62 -8.06 2.35
C GLN A 7 9.08 -6.97 1.37
N ILE A 8 8.33 -6.72 0.30
CA ILE A 8 8.63 -5.64 -0.65
C ILE A 8 8.54 -4.27 0.02
N GLU A 9 7.50 -4.03 0.83
CA GLU A 9 7.36 -2.80 1.62
C GLU A 9 8.51 -2.62 2.60
N ARG A 10 8.89 -3.67 3.34
CA ARG A 10 10.04 -3.61 4.26
C ARG A 10 11.34 -3.26 3.52
N ASN A 11 11.61 -3.92 2.40
CA ASN A 11 12.79 -3.64 1.58
C ASN A 11 12.79 -2.20 1.07
N TYR A 12 11.63 -1.68 0.67
CA TYR A 12 11.47 -0.29 0.25
C TYR A 12 11.83 0.68 1.40
N GLU A 13 11.31 0.45 2.60
CA GLU A 13 11.62 1.28 3.78
C GLU A 13 13.11 1.23 4.16
N GLU A 14 13.73 0.05 4.10
CA GLU A 14 15.17 -0.11 4.31
C GLU A 14 15.98 0.70 3.29
N LEU A 15 15.59 0.67 2.01
CA LEU A 15 16.22 1.47 0.96
C LEU A 15 15.99 2.97 1.20
N THR A 16 14.79 3.39 1.60
CA THR A 16 14.49 4.79 1.95
C THR A 16 15.39 5.28 3.10
N ALA A 17 15.56 4.45 4.13
CA ALA A 17 16.44 4.77 5.25
C ALA A 17 17.91 4.88 4.83
N GLN A 18 18.38 3.95 3.98
CA GLN A 18 19.73 4.01 3.41
C GLN A 18 19.95 5.27 2.58
N ILE A 19 19.04 5.62 1.68
CA ILE A 19 19.10 6.84 0.85
C ILE A 19 19.19 8.11 1.71
N SER A 20 18.57 8.09 2.90
CA SER A 20 18.53 9.21 3.84
C SER A 20 19.80 9.31 4.71
N SER A 21 20.68 8.31 4.68
CA SER A 21 21.92 8.29 5.47
C SER A 21 23.01 9.17 4.83
N PRO A 22 23.70 10.02 5.60
CA PRO A 22 24.81 10.83 5.08
C PRO A 22 25.94 10.00 4.48
N GLU A 23 26.16 8.78 4.98
CA GLU A 23 27.23 7.90 4.55
C GLU A 23 27.07 7.46 3.09
N ILE A 24 25.84 7.14 2.64
CA ILE A 24 25.62 6.76 1.24
C ILE A 24 25.67 7.96 0.30
N MET A 25 25.34 9.16 0.79
CA MET A 25 25.38 10.39 0.00
C MET A 25 26.81 10.77 -0.41
N LEU A 26 27.81 10.27 0.31
CA LEU A 26 29.22 10.44 -0.03
C LEU A 26 29.70 9.46 -1.12
N ASP A 27 28.95 8.38 -1.39
CA ASP A 27 29.20 7.41 -2.46
C ASP A 27 28.12 7.51 -3.54
N MET A 28 28.38 8.33 -4.56
CA MET A 28 27.47 8.56 -5.69
C MET A 28 27.08 7.27 -6.44
N SER A 29 27.96 6.26 -6.47
CA SER A 29 27.67 4.98 -7.15
C SER A 29 26.68 4.15 -6.34
N ALA A 30 26.93 4.01 -5.04
CA ALA A 30 26.04 3.32 -4.12
C ALA A 30 24.68 4.01 -4.03
N TYR A 31 24.66 5.36 -3.97
CA TYR A 31 23.44 6.15 -3.98
C TYR A 31 22.60 5.89 -5.24
N ALA A 32 23.20 5.97 -6.43
CA ALA A 32 22.49 5.76 -7.69
C ALA A 32 21.91 4.35 -7.80
N LYS A 33 22.65 3.32 -7.35
CA LYS A 33 22.19 1.93 -7.32
C LYS A 33 20.98 1.76 -6.38
N THR A 34 21.08 2.30 -5.17
CA THR A 34 20.05 2.21 -4.13
C THR A 34 18.77 2.94 -4.57
N MET A 35 18.91 4.14 -5.13
CA MET A 35 17.79 4.89 -5.72
C MET A 35 17.10 4.14 -6.85
N LYS A 36 17.85 3.45 -7.71
CA LYS A 36 17.27 2.64 -8.80
C LYS A 36 16.47 1.46 -8.24
N GLN A 37 16.99 0.79 -7.21
CA GLN A 37 16.27 -0.29 -6.53
C GLN A 37 15.00 0.23 -5.84
N HIS A 38 15.09 1.35 -5.11
CA HIS A 38 13.94 1.99 -4.45
C HIS A 38 12.83 2.32 -5.44
N ARG A 39 13.15 3.01 -6.55
CA ARG A 39 12.18 3.34 -7.61
C ARG A 39 11.54 2.12 -8.26
N SER A 40 12.26 0.99 -8.31
CA SER A 40 11.69 -0.24 -8.90
C SER A 40 10.58 -0.86 -8.03
N LEU A 41 10.60 -0.60 -6.72
CA LEU A 41 9.62 -1.10 -5.75
C LEU A 41 8.51 -0.09 -5.46
N GLU A 42 8.76 1.21 -5.65
CA GLU A 42 7.86 2.32 -5.31
C GLU A 42 6.42 2.12 -5.79
N GLU A 43 6.25 1.75 -7.07
CA GLU A 43 4.95 1.52 -7.68
C GLU A 43 4.13 0.41 -6.98
N ILE A 44 4.77 -0.70 -6.63
CA ILE A 44 4.12 -1.80 -5.89
C ILE A 44 3.77 -1.36 -4.49
N VAL A 45 4.69 -0.67 -3.81
CA VAL A 45 4.50 -0.26 -2.40
C VAL A 45 3.39 0.78 -2.27
N VAL A 46 3.34 1.76 -3.19
CA VAL A 46 2.28 2.76 -3.22
C VAL A 46 0.92 2.09 -3.41
N LYS A 47 0.78 1.19 -4.39
CA LYS A 47 -0.47 0.47 -4.63
C LYS A 47 -0.85 -0.45 -3.46
N TYR A 48 0.13 -1.11 -2.85
CA TYR A 48 -0.10 -1.95 -1.67
C TYR A 48 -0.61 -1.15 -0.47
N ARG A 49 0.00 0.01 -0.19
CA ARG A 49 -0.46 0.90 0.88
C ARG A 49 -1.85 1.46 0.61
N GLU A 50 -2.19 1.74 -0.65
CA GLU A 50 -3.54 2.15 -1.06
C GLU A 50 -4.58 1.07 -0.74
N VAL A 51 -4.31 -0.19 -1.12
CA VAL A 51 -5.16 -1.35 -0.83
C VAL A 51 -5.30 -1.56 0.68
N LYS A 52 -4.19 -1.50 1.42
CA LYS A 52 -4.20 -1.66 2.88
C LYS A 52 -5.04 -0.58 3.55
N ARG A 53 -4.92 0.67 3.11
CA ARG A 53 -5.73 1.78 3.64
C ARG A 53 -7.21 1.57 3.37
N MET A 54 -7.60 1.15 2.15
CA MET A 54 -9.00 0.81 1.85
C MET A 54 -9.53 -0.33 2.72
N GLN A 55 -8.71 -1.34 3.02
CA GLN A 55 -9.10 -2.42 3.93
C GLN A 55 -9.30 -1.94 5.37
N GLU A 56 -8.45 -1.01 5.84
CA GLU A 56 -8.60 -0.36 7.15
C GLU A 56 -9.86 0.52 7.18
N GLU A 57 -10.06 1.39 6.18
CA GLU A 57 -11.26 2.24 6.04
C GLU A 57 -12.55 1.39 6.00
N LEU A 58 -12.55 0.26 5.29
CA LEU A 58 -13.69 -0.66 5.25
C LEU A 58 -13.97 -1.29 6.61
N ALA A 59 -12.94 -1.65 7.37
CA ALA A 59 -13.09 -2.22 8.70
C ALA A 59 -13.67 -1.19 9.67
N ASP A 60 -13.13 0.03 9.64
CA ASP A 60 -13.59 1.15 10.46
C ASP A 60 -15.04 1.53 10.14
N ALA A 61 -15.42 1.58 8.86
CA ALA A 61 -16.78 1.86 8.43
C ALA A 61 -17.78 0.77 8.86
N ARG A 62 -17.37 -0.51 8.83
CA ARG A 62 -18.18 -1.62 9.35
C ARG A 62 -18.37 -1.52 10.86
N GLU A 63 -17.30 -1.23 11.60
CA GLU A 63 -17.39 -1.01 13.04
C GLU A 63 -18.32 0.15 13.37
N LEU A 64 -18.24 1.26 12.62
CA LEU A 64 -19.15 2.38 12.77
C LEU A 64 -20.61 1.99 12.49
N PHE A 65 -20.88 1.24 11.43
CA PHE A 65 -22.23 0.75 11.11
C PHE A 65 -22.82 -0.10 12.25
N ASP A 66 -22.00 -0.96 12.84
CA ASP A 66 -22.42 -1.87 13.91
C ASP A 66 -22.64 -1.14 15.25
N THR A 67 -21.82 -0.12 15.54
CA THR A 67 -21.80 0.58 16.84
C THR A 67 -22.62 1.86 16.88
N ALA A 68 -22.99 2.46 15.74
CA ALA A 68 -23.71 3.73 15.70
C ALA A 68 -25.17 3.61 16.17
N ASP A 69 -25.61 4.47 17.09
CA ASP A 69 -27.00 4.50 17.54
C ASP A 69 -27.93 5.29 16.60
N ALA A 70 -27.40 6.28 15.88
CA ALA A 70 -28.15 7.15 15.00
C ALA A 70 -28.28 6.55 13.58
N GLU A 71 -29.50 6.58 13.02
CA GLU A 71 -29.81 6.05 11.68
C GLU A 71 -29.00 6.75 10.58
N ASP A 72 -28.94 8.09 10.60
CA ASP A 72 -28.12 8.89 9.65
C ASP A 72 -26.64 8.49 9.64
N MET A 73 -26.09 8.08 10.80
CA MET A 73 -24.70 7.62 10.89
C MET A 73 -24.51 6.23 10.30
N ARG A 74 -25.49 5.33 10.48
CA ARG A 74 -25.48 4.01 9.84
C ARG A 74 -25.62 4.12 8.32
N GLU A 75 -26.47 5.01 7.83
CA GLU A 75 -26.60 5.26 6.39
C GLU A 75 -25.30 5.78 5.79
N MET A 76 -24.61 6.70 6.49
CA MET A 76 -23.30 7.20 6.08
C MET A 76 -22.26 6.08 6.00
N ALA A 77 -22.15 5.27 7.04
CA ALA A 77 -21.24 4.12 7.07
C ALA A 77 -21.57 3.10 5.95
N GLN A 78 -22.85 2.86 5.69
CA GLN A 78 -23.28 1.94 4.63
C GLN A 78 -22.88 2.43 3.23
N MET A 79 -22.99 3.74 2.96
CA MET A 79 -22.53 4.31 1.69
C MET A 79 -21.02 4.18 1.52
N GLU A 80 -20.24 4.43 2.58
CA GLU A 80 -18.79 4.28 2.57
C GLU A 80 -18.36 2.83 2.36
N ILE A 81 -19.00 1.88 3.06
CA ILE A 81 -18.80 0.43 2.84
C ILE A 81 -19.04 0.08 1.38
N ALA A 82 -20.15 0.50 0.78
CA ALA A 82 -20.49 0.18 -0.60
C ALA A 82 -19.48 0.76 -1.60
N GLU A 83 -19.03 1.99 -1.38
CA GLU A 83 -18.02 2.64 -2.23
C GLU A 83 -16.67 1.90 -2.16
N ILE A 84 -16.23 1.51 -0.97
CA ILE A 84 -14.96 0.80 -0.79
C ILE A 84 -15.06 -0.63 -1.35
N GLU A 85 -16.18 -1.33 -1.14
CA GLU A 85 -16.41 -2.67 -1.70
C GLU A 85 -16.41 -2.68 -3.25
N GLU A 86 -16.80 -1.57 -3.89
CA GLU A 86 -16.71 -1.43 -5.34
C GLU A 86 -15.26 -1.21 -5.82
N LYS A 87 -14.48 -0.42 -5.07
CA LYS A 87 -13.12 0.01 -5.47
C LYS A 87 -12.00 -0.93 -5.05
N LEU A 88 -12.19 -1.67 -3.96
CA LEU A 88 -11.15 -2.54 -3.41
C LEU A 88 -10.78 -3.71 -4.36
N PRO A 89 -11.74 -4.47 -4.95
CA PRO A 89 -11.41 -5.57 -5.85
C PRO A 89 -10.56 -5.17 -7.08
N PRO A 90 -10.88 -4.10 -7.84
CA PRO A 90 -10.02 -3.70 -8.96
C PRO A 90 -8.65 -3.22 -8.49
N ALA A 91 -8.55 -2.54 -7.35
CA ALA A 91 -7.26 -2.12 -6.80
C ALA A 91 -6.37 -3.32 -6.38
N GLU A 92 -6.96 -4.36 -5.80
CA GLU A 92 -6.27 -5.62 -5.49
C GLU A 92 -5.79 -6.34 -6.76
N GLU A 93 -6.57 -6.31 -7.83
CA GLU A 93 -6.19 -6.92 -9.10
C GLU A 93 -5.05 -6.16 -9.79
N GLU A 94 -5.10 -4.84 -9.82
CA GLU A 94 -3.99 -4.00 -10.28
C GLU A 94 -2.70 -4.30 -9.51
N LEU A 95 -2.79 -4.45 -8.19
CA LEU A 95 -1.64 -4.81 -7.36
C LEU A 95 -1.05 -6.18 -7.72
N LYS A 96 -1.90 -7.18 -7.98
CA LYS A 96 -1.44 -8.51 -8.45
C LYS A 96 -0.73 -8.40 -9.79
N VAL A 97 -1.29 -7.63 -10.73
CA VAL A 97 -0.69 -7.42 -12.05
C VAL A 97 0.68 -6.75 -11.91
N LEU A 98 0.81 -5.70 -11.10
CA LEU A 98 2.09 -5.04 -10.82
C LEU A 98 3.12 -6.01 -10.23
N LEU A 99 2.69 -6.84 -9.29
CA LEU A 99 3.56 -7.85 -8.67
C LEU A 99 4.08 -8.86 -9.69
N LEU A 100 3.25 -9.26 -10.66
CA LEU A 100 3.64 -10.17 -11.74
C LEU A 100 4.59 -9.51 -12.75
N GLN A 101 4.38 -8.24 -13.10
CA GLN A 101 5.23 -7.52 -14.06
C GLN A 101 6.67 -7.31 -13.56
N LYS A 102 6.84 -7.15 -12.24
CA LYS A 102 8.17 -7.00 -11.61
C LYS A 102 8.75 -8.34 -11.17
N ASP A 103 8.00 -9.44 -11.25
CA ASP A 103 8.51 -10.79 -11.01
C ASP A 103 9.15 -11.31 -12.30
N PRO A 104 10.48 -11.47 -12.35
CA PRO A 104 11.14 -12.01 -13.52
C PRO A 104 10.90 -13.53 -13.57
N ASN A 105 9.76 -13.96 -14.09
CA ASN A 105 9.67 -15.32 -14.65
C ASN A 105 10.53 -15.42 -15.91
#